data_AF-A0A0F0L8E7-F1
#
_entry.id   AF-A0A0F0L8E7-F1
#
_cell.length_a   1.000
_cell.length_b   1.000
_cell.length_c   1.000
_cell.angle_alpha   90.00
_cell.angle_beta   90.00
_cell.angle_gamma   90.00
#
_symmetry.space_group_name_H-M   'P 1'
#
loop_
_entity.id
_entity.type
_entity.pdbx_description
1 polymer ?
#
loop_
_entity_poly.entity_id
_entity_poly.type
_entity_poly.pdbx_seq_one_letter_code
_entity_poly.pdbx_strand_id
1 'polypeptide(L)'
;MSASVPPSPSPHPVAEEPRVPRGTPVYTVWGWVNAWTTVAAVAVSAISMWLVTGPMLTYMRRLVELSSGPASGTRLPPGTVFAVMSETMPAIMMASTIGTLLGWAIYALAVVAGYRDYVQLGRLGYPRRFHWAWSFLSPVYPIGRAVVVRRQAGAGSATLWIALAATAASLLLSFGWSFWLIFAVFDVMRAGLGTIA
;
A
#
# COMPACT_ATOMS: atom_id res chain seq x y z
N MET A 1 61.89 31.04 3.19
CA MET A 1 61.62 29.81 2.41
C MET A 1 60.11 29.61 2.37
N SER A 2 59.42 30.17 1.37
CA SER A 2 57.99 29.94 1.17
C SER A 2 57.83 28.79 0.19
N ALA A 3 57.37 27.65 0.67
CA ALA A 3 57.02 26.52 -0.17
C ALA A 3 55.73 26.86 -0.96
N SER A 4 55.84 26.91 -2.28
CA SER A 4 54.70 27.00 -3.18
C SER A 4 53.95 25.67 -3.17
N VAL A 5 52.74 25.63 -2.62
CA VAL A 5 51.80 24.52 -2.84
C VAL A 5 51.09 24.79 -4.16
N PRO A 6 51.20 23.94 -5.19
CA PRO A 6 50.28 24.00 -6.32
C PRO A 6 49.06 23.14 -5.99
N PRO A 7 47.85 23.69 -5.81
CA PRO A 7 46.66 22.88 -5.99
C PRO A 7 46.45 22.75 -7.51
N SER A 8 46.79 21.59 -8.08
CA SER A 8 46.16 21.15 -9.31
C SER A 8 44.78 20.61 -8.95
N PRO A 9 43.67 21.30 -9.30
CA PRO A 9 42.37 20.65 -9.26
C PRO A 9 42.34 19.74 -10.47
N SER A 10 42.49 18.43 -10.25
CA SER A 10 42.10 17.45 -11.27
C SER A 10 40.66 17.76 -11.67
N PRO A 11 40.36 18.11 -12.94
CA PRO A 11 38.99 18.03 -13.39
C PRO A 11 38.66 16.55 -13.34
N HIS A 12 37.92 16.11 -12.32
CA HIS A 12 37.27 14.82 -12.41
C HIS A 12 36.51 14.86 -13.74
N PRO A 13 36.80 13.97 -14.71
CA PRO A 13 35.98 13.91 -15.91
C PRO A 13 34.56 13.71 -15.40
N VAL A 14 33.69 14.68 -15.66
CA VAL A 14 32.27 14.57 -15.35
C VAL A 14 31.85 13.35 -16.14
N ALA A 15 31.72 12.20 -15.46
CA ALA A 15 31.40 10.94 -16.10
C ALA A 15 30.13 11.19 -16.90
N GLU A 16 30.24 11.19 -18.22
CA GLU A 16 29.15 11.53 -19.12
C GLU A 16 28.00 10.60 -18.76
N GLU A 17 26.88 11.16 -18.28
CA GLU A 17 25.77 10.33 -17.81
C GLU A 17 25.40 9.38 -18.94
N PRO A 18 25.32 8.05 -18.69
CA PRO A 18 24.99 7.09 -19.72
C PRO A 18 23.66 7.49 -20.36
N ARG A 19 23.69 8.00 -21.59
CA ARG A 19 22.50 8.50 -22.27
C ARG A 19 22.05 7.47 -23.29
N VAL A 20 20.75 7.20 -23.30
CA VAL A 20 20.15 6.40 -24.37
C VAL A 20 19.90 7.28 -25.60
N PRO A 21 19.85 6.70 -26.81
CA PRO A 21 19.50 7.45 -28.01
C PRO A 21 18.19 8.23 -27.84
N ARG A 22 18.11 9.42 -28.43
CA ARG A 22 16.88 10.22 -28.43
C ARG A 22 15.77 9.42 -29.12
N GLY A 23 14.62 9.30 -28.46
CA GLY A 23 13.47 8.54 -28.96
C GLY A 23 13.34 7.12 -28.42
N THR A 24 14.29 6.62 -27.61
CA THR A 24 14.11 5.34 -26.92
C THR A 24 12.87 5.38 -26.03
N PRO A 25 11.95 4.39 -26.12
CA PRO A 25 10.76 4.34 -25.29
C PRO A 25 11.10 4.36 -23.80
N VAL A 26 10.47 5.30 -23.09
CA VAL A 26 10.61 5.50 -21.64
C VAL A 26 9.55 4.72 -20.86
N TYR A 27 8.36 4.61 -21.46
CA TYR A 27 7.20 3.96 -20.85
C TYR A 27 7.01 2.57 -21.46
N THR A 28 7.36 1.55 -20.70
CA THR A 28 7.08 0.14 -21.00
C THR A 28 5.71 -0.24 -20.45
N VAL A 29 5.06 -1.23 -21.07
CA VAL A 29 3.79 -1.79 -20.58
C VAL A 29 3.97 -2.34 -19.16
N TRP A 30 5.05 -3.07 -18.91
CA TRP A 30 5.35 -3.64 -17.59
C TRP A 30 5.66 -2.59 -16.53
N GLY A 31 6.26 -1.47 -16.92
CA GLY A 31 6.44 -0.31 -16.05
C GLY A 31 5.12 0.29 -15.58
N TRP A 32 4.16 0.41 -16.50
CA TRP A 32 2.80 0.85 -16.16
C TRP A 32 2.09 -0.15 -15.26
N VAL A 33 2.12 -1.44 -15.61
CA VAL A 33 1.51 -2.49 -14.77
C VAL A 33 2.08 -2.44 -13.36
N ASN A 34 3.41 -2.36 -13.22
CA ASN A 34 4.06 -2.28 -11.91
C ASN A 34 3.64 -1.01 -11.13
N ALA A 35 3.61 0.17 -11.76
CA ALA A 35 3.15 1.39 -11.09
C ALA A 35 1.68 1.29 -10.63
N TRP A 36 0.81 0.70 -11.46
CA TRP A 36 -0.60 0.50 -11.11
C TRP A 36 -0.82 -0.56 -10.03
N THR A 37 0.13 -1.49 -9.81
CA THR A 37 0.01 -2.43 -8.68
C THR A 37 0.02 -1.72 -7.32
N THR A 38 0.71 -0.58 -7.18
CA THR A 38 0.66 0.23 -5.95
C THR A 38 -0.73 0.82 -5.75
N VAL A 39 -1.37 1.32 -6.80
CA VAL A 39 -2.74 1.84 -6.74
C VAL A 39 -3.74 0.72 -6.45
N ALA A 40 -3.58 -0.42 -7.12
CA ALA A 40 -4.41 -1.59 -6.89
C ALA A 40 -4.31 -2.07 -5.44
N ALA A 41 -3.10 -2.08 -4.85
CA ALA A 41 -2.91 -2.43 -3.44
C ALA A 41 -3.72 -1.50 -2.51
N VAL A 42 -3.72 -0.19 -2.76
CA VAL A 42 -4.54 0.77 -1.98
C VAL A 42 -6.04 0.48 -2.13
N ALA A 43 -6.50 0.20 -3.36
CA ALA A 43 -7.90 -0.16 -3.60
C ALA A 43 -8.29 -1.46 -2.86
N VAL A 44 -7.42 -2.47 -2.89
CA VAL A 44 -7.61 -3.74 -2.17
C VAL A 44 -7.65 -3.49 -0.66
N SER A 45 -6.78 -2.65 -0.12
CA SER A 45 -6.82 -2.26 1.29
C SER A 45 -8.14 -1.56 1.63
N ALA A 46 -8.59 -0.58 0.84
CA ALA A 46 -9.86 0.10 1.07
C ALA A 46 -11.05 -0.86 1.06
N ILE A 47 -11.11 -1.77 0.07
CA ILE A 47 -12.16 -2.78 -0.05
C ILE A 47 -12.11 -3.73 1.16
N SER A 48 -10.92 -4.19 1.55
CA SER A 48 -10.77 -5.10 2.70
C SER A 48 -11.21 -4.45 4.00
N MET A 49 -10.82 -3.18 4.21
CA MET A 49 -11.25 -2.39 5.37
C MET A 49 -12.77 -2.25 5.40
N TRP A 50 -13.39 -1.95 4.25
CA TRP A 50 -14.85 -1.87 4.14
C TRP A 50 -15.55 -3.19 4.45
N LEU A 51 -15.09 -4.29 3.84
CA LEU A 51 -15.67 -5.62 4.03
C LEU A 51 -15.54 -6.14 5.47
N VAL A 52 -14.47 -5.79 6.19
CA VAL A 52 -14.27 -6.18 7.59
C VAL A 52 -15.03 -5.29 8.55
N THR A 53 -15.13 -3.98 8.28
CA THR A 53 -15.67 -3.02 9.26
C THR A 53 -17.17 -3.23 9.51
N GLY A 54 -17.96 -3.54 8.47
CA GLY A 54 -19.40 -3.77 8.63
C GLY A 54 -19.73 -4.90 9.62
N PRO A 55 -19.27 -6.14 9.36
CA PRO A 55 -19.46 -7.27 10.27
C PRO A 55 -18.91 -7.02 11.67
N MET A 56 -17.76 -6.33 11.79
CA MET A 56 -17.17 -5.97 13.07
C MET A 56 -18.07 -5.03 13.88
N LEU A 57 -18.61 -3.97 13.27
CA LEU A 57 -19.52 -3.06 13.95
C LEU A 57 -20.83 -3.75 14.34
N THR A 58 -21.33 -4.67 13.52
CA THR A 58 -22.50 -5.51 13.86
C THR A 58 -22.22 -6.39 15.08
N TYR A 59 -21.06 -7.03 15.12
CA TYR A 59 -20.63 -7.82 16.27
C TYR A 59 -20.56 -6.97 17.54
N MET A 60 -19.93 -5.80 17.49
CA MET A 60 -19.83 -4.89 18.63
C MET A 60 -21.20 -4.41 19.12
N ARG A 61 -22.11 -4.02 18.21
CA ARG A 61 -23.47 -3.60 18.58
C ARG A 61 -24.22 -4.70 19.33
N ARG A 62 -24.17 -5.94 18.85
CA ARG A 62 -24.83 -7.06 19.50
C ARG A 62 -24.24 -7.37 20.88
N LEU A 63 -22.92 -7.25 21.06
CA LEU A 63 -22.30 -7.40 22.38
C LEU A 63 -22.75 -6.31 23.34
N VAL A 64 -22.82 -5.06 22.86
CA VAL A 64 -23.28 -3.92 23.66
C VAL A 64 -24.74 -4.12 24.08
N GLU A 65 -25.63 -4.51 23.16
CA GLU A 65 -27.04 -4.81 23.45
C GLU A 65 -27.21 -5.90 24.51
N LEU A 66 -26.41 -6.97 24.44
CA LEU A 66 -26.39 -8.03 25.44
C LEU A 66 -25.90 -7.54 26.81
N SER A 67 -24.96 -6.60 26.83
CA SER A 67 -24.41 -6.02 28.07
C SER A 67 -25.30 -4.94 28.70
N SER A 68 -26.13 -4.27 27.90
CA SER A 68 -27.05 -3.20 28.34
C SER A 68 -28.43 -3.71 28.78
N GLY A 69 -28.61 -5.03 28.93
CA GLY A 69 -29.86 -5.61 29.43
C GLY A 69 -30.19 -5.15 30.87
N PRO A 70 -31.43 -5.37 31.36
CA PRO A 70 -31.85 -4.89 32.67
C PRO A 70 -30.85 -5.36 33.75
N ALA A 71 -30.57 -4.49 34.71
CA ALA A 71 -29.62 -4.66 35.81
C ALA A 71 -29.95 -5.80 36.80
N SER A 72 -30.57 -6.88 36.34
CA SER A 72 -31.04 -8.01 37.15
C SER A 72 -29.92 -8.96 37.61
N GLY A 73 -28.65 -8.65 37.34
CA GLY A 73 -27.52 -9.50 37.76
C GLY A 73 -27.49 -10.89 37.08
N THR A 74 -28.32 -11.10 36.07
CA THR A 74 -28.40 -12.35 35.31
C THR A 74 -27.12 -12.52 34.51
N ARG A 75 -26.31 -13.53 34.82
CA ARG A 75 -25.16 -13.89 33.99
C ARG A 75 -25.66 -14.27 32.59
N LEU A 76 -25.11 -13.63 31.57
CA LEU A 76 -25.34 -14.04 30.18
C LEU A 76 -24.95 -15.52 30.04
N PRO A 77 -25.85 -16.39 29.54
CA PRO A 77 -25.50 -17.76 29.24
C PRO A 77 -24.31 -17.78 28.26
N PRO A 78 -23.27 -18.60 28.50
CA PRO A 78 -22.11 -18.68 27.61
C PRO A 78 -22.49 -18.98 26.14
N GLY A 79 -23.59 -19.69 25.91
CA GLY A 79 -24.10 -20.01 24.58
C GLY A 79 -24.54 -18.79 23.76
N THR A 80 -24.96 -17.69 24.40
CA THR A 80 -25.45 -16.49 23.69
C THR A 80 -24.31 -15.72 23.03
N VAL A 81 -23.18 -15.57 23.73
CA VAL A 81 -21.96 -14.96 23.18
C VAL A 81 -21.40 -15.83 22.06
N PHE A 82 -21.40 -17.15 22.25
CA PHE A 82 -20.98 -18.10 21.23
C PHE A 82 -21.86 -18.02 19.97
N ALA A 83 -23.18 -17.89 20.10
CA ALA A 83 -24.10 -17.74 18.98
C ALA A 83 -23.79 -16.47 18.15
N VAL A 84 -23.65 -15.32 18.82
CA VAL A 84 -23.29 -14.04 18.15
C VAL A 84 -21.93 -14.13 17.45
N MET A 85 -20.94 -14.74 18.11
CA MET A 85 -19.63 -14.97 17.51
C MET A 85 -19.74 -15.88 16.29
N SER A 86 -20.47 -16.99 16.38
CA SER A 86 -20.62 -17.96 15.29
C SER A 86 -21.31 -17.40 14.05
N GLU A 87 -22.21 -16.43 14.22
CA GLU A 87 -22.92 -15.77 13.13
C GLU A 87 -22.05 -14.73 12.40
N THR A 88 -21.24 -13.98 13.14
CA THR A 88 -20.48 -12.83 12.61
C THR A 88 -19.06 -13.18 12.18
N MET A 89 -18.42 -14.15 12.83
CA MET A 89 -17.03 -14.56 12.53
C MET A 89 -16.82 -15.08 11.10
N PRO A 90 -17.72 -15.90 10.50
CA PRO A 90 -17.53 -16.37 9.14
C PRO A 90 -17.40 -15.24 8.13
N ALA A 91 -18.20 -14.17 8.29
CA ALA A 91 -18.13 -13.00 7.42
C ALA A 91 -16.79 -12.25 7.56
N ILE A 92 -16.32 -12.04 8.79
CA ILE A 92 -15.02 -11.40 9.07
C ILE A 92 -13.87 -12.23 8.50
N MET A 93 -13.90 -13.54 8.73
CA MET A 93 -12.88 -14.47 8.24
C MET A 93 -12.86 -14.52 6.71
N MET A 94 -14.03 -14.59 6.07
CA MET A 94 -14.15 -14.60 4.61
C MET A 94 -13.61 -13.29 4.00
N ALA A 95 -14.02 -12.13 4.53
CA ALA A 95 -13.53 -10.83 4.10
C ALA A 95 -12.00 -10.73 4.23
N SER A 96 -11.46 -11.15 5.39
CA SER A 96 -10.02 -11.12 5.67
C SER A 96 -9.25 -12.06 4.74
N THR A 97 -9.80 -13.24 4.45
CA THR A 97 -9.18 -14.23 3.57
C THR A 97 -9.14 -13.73 2.13
N ILE A 98 -10.26 -13.21 1.61
CA ILE A 98 -10.34 -12.65 0.26
C ILE A 98 -9.35 -11.47 0.12
N GLY A 99 -9.34 -10.55 1.08
CA GLY A 99 -8.42 -9.41 1.08
C GLY A 99 -6.95 -9.85 1.09
N THR A 100 -6.62 -10.86 1.91
CA THR A 100 -5.26 -11.41 1.99
C THR A 100 -4.82 -12.05 0.67
N LEU A 101 -5.67 -12.89 0.08
CA LEU A 101 -5.39 -13.57 -1.19
C LEU A 101 -5.20 -12.56 -2.33
N LEU A 102 -6.07 -11.54 -2.38
CA LEU A 102 -5.98 -10.49 -3.39
C LEU A 102 -4.71 -9.64 -3.19
N GLY A 103 -4.35 -9.34 -1.95
CA GLY A 103 -3.09 -8.68 -1.60
C GLY A 103 -1.86 -9.46 -2.10
N TRP A 104 -1.82 -10.77 -1.85
CA TRP A 104 -0.76 -11.65 -2.36
C TRP A 104 -0.71 -11.70 -3.88
N ALA A 105 -1.87 -11.74 -4.54
CA ALA A 105 -1.94 -11.73 -6.01
C ALA A 105 -1.38 -10.43 -6.60
N ILE A 106 -1.75 -9.27 -6.04
CA ILE A 106 -1.21 -7.96 -6.46
C ILE A 106 0.30 -7.87 -6.18
N TYR A 107 0.75 -8.39 -5.03
CA TYR A 107 2.17 -8.44 -4.69
C TYR A 107 2.98 -9.28 -5.69
N ALA A 108 2.52 -10.49 -6.00
CA ALA A 108 3.15 -11.36 -7.00
C ALA A 108 3.18 -10.69 -8.38
N LEU A 109 2.09 -10.04 -8.78
CA LEU A 109 2.01 -9.29 -10.03
C LEU A 109 3.03 -8.15 -10.07
N ALA A 110 3.22 -7.41 -8.97
CA ALA A 110 4.20 -6.34 -8.87
C ALA A 110 5.62 -6.85 -9.14
N VAL A 111 5.99 -7.98 -8.52
CA VAL A 111 7.31 -8.62 -8.70
C VAL A 111 7.51 -9.10 -10.13
N VAL A 112 6.53 -9.82 -10.70
CA VAL A 112 6.60 -10.31 -12.09
C VAL A 112 6.68 -9.15 -13.08
N ALA A 113 5.90 -8.08 -12.87
CA ALA A 113 5.94 -6.89 -13.70
C ALA A 113 7.30 -6.17 -13.60
N GLY A 114 7.88 -6.08 -12.40
CA GLY A 114 9.22 -5.50 -12.20
C GLY A 114 10.30 -6.29 -12.94
N TYR A 115 10.26 -7.63 -12.87
CA TYR A 115 11.18 -8.48 -13.63
C TYR A 115 11.03 -8.29 -15.15
N ARG A 116 9.80 -8.32 -15.66
CA ARG A 116 9.52 -8.14 -17.09
C ARG A 116 9.94 -6.76 -17.60
N ASP A 117 9.72 -5.71 -16.81
CA ASP A 117 10.16 -4.35 -17.09
C ASP A 117 11.69 -4.26 -17.14
N TYR A 118 12.39 -4.84 -16.17
CA TYR A 118 13.86 -4.88 -16.13
C TYR A 118 14.47 -5.54 -17.37
N VAL A 119 13.89 -6.66 -17.82
CA VAL A 119 14.30 -7.34 -19.05
C VAL A 119 14.02 -6.47 -20.28
N GLN A 120 12.84 -5.85 -20.35
CA GLN A 120 12.46 -5.00 -21.48
C GLN A 120 13.36 -3.76 -21.61
N LEU A 121 13.69 -3.09 -20.50
CA LEU A 121 14.63 -1.96 -20.51
C LEU A 121 16.03 -2.39 -20.99
N GLY A 122 16.45 -3.61 -20.68
CA GLY A 122 17.69 -4.18 -21.23
C GLY A 122 17.65 -4.32 -22.75
N ARG A 123 16.52 -4.80 -23.30
CA ARG A 123 16.32 -4.93 -24.75
C ARG A 123 16.26 -3.57 -25.46
N LEU A 124 15.79 -2.53 -24.77
CA LEU A 124 15.76 -1.16 -25.27
C LEU A 124 17.12 -0.44 -25.19
N GLY A 125 18.15 -1.12 -24.68
CA GLY A 125 19.51 -0.59 -24.66
C GLY A 125 19.82 0.35 -23.49
N TYR A 126 19.05 0.30 -22.40
CA TYR A 126 19.37 1.08 -21.19
C TYR A 126 20.62 0.51 -20.50
N PRO A 127 21.74 1.26 -20.45
CA PRO A 127 23.01 0.75 -19.89
C PRO A 127 22.95 0.58 -18.37
N ARG A 128 22.24 1.46 -17.65
CA ARG A 128 21.97 1.31 -16.21
C ARG A 128 20.50 0.99 -15.99
N ARG A 129 20.22 -0.01 -15.15
CA ARG A 129 18.85 -0.44 -14.82
C ARG A 129 18.73 -0.57 -13.31
N PHE A 130 17.56 -0.18 -12.78
CA PHE A 130 17.26 -0.40 -11.38
C PHE A 130 16.94 -1.89 -11.16
N HIS A 131 17.51 -2.50 -10.13
CA HIS A 131 17.41 -3.94 -9.94
C HIS A 131 15.95 -4.37 -9.64
N TRP A 132 15.44 -5.37 -10.34
CA TRP A 132 14.03 -5.78 -10.24
C TRP A 132 13.63 -6.29 -8.86
N ALA A 133 14.57 -6.84 -8.08
CA ALA A 133 14.30 -7.34 -6.73
C ALA A 133 13.82 -6.25 -5.76
N TRP A 134 14.05 -4.97 -6.08
CA TRP A 134 13.44 -3.88 -5.31
C TRP A 134 11.90 -3.83 -5.43
N SER A 135 11.30 -4.64 -6.31
CA SER A 135 9.84 -4.81 -6.37
C SER A 135 9.28 -5.54 -5.16
N PHE A 136 10.11 -6.29 -4.43
CA PHE A 136 9.70 -6.90 -3.15
C PHE A 136 9.41 -5.84 -2.07
N LEU A 137 9.99 -4.64 -2.20
CA LEU A 137 9.77 -3.50 -1.32
C LEU A 137 8.94 -2.45 -2.05
N SER A 138 7.63 -2.64 -2.19
CA SER A 138 6.75 -1.60 -2.72
C SER A 138 6.75 -0.37 -1.80
N PRO A 139 6.89 0.87 -2.29
CA PRO A 139 6.88 1.33 -3.69
C PRO A 139 8.27 1.60 -4.30
N VAL A 140 9.35 0.99 -3.79
CA VAL A 140 10.74 1.35 -4.12
C VAL A 140 11.08 1.15 -5.61
N TYR A 141 10.66 0.05 -6.23
CA TYR A 141 10.94 -0.21 -7.66
C TYR A 141 10.38 0.85 -8.62
N PRO A 142 9.07 1.19 -8.61
CA PRO A 142 8.52 2.17 -9.54
C PRO A 142 9.11 3.57 -9.36
N ILE A 143 9.56 3.93 -8.15
CA ILE A 143 10.30 5.17 -7.88
C ILE A 143 11.73 5.08 -8.43
N GLY A 144 12.47 4.01 -8.09
CA GLY A 144 13.85 3.80 -8.49
C GLY A 144 14.02 3.72 -10.01
N ARG A 145 13.15 2.98 -10.71
CA ARG A 145 13.17 2.91 -12.18
C ARG A 145 12.97 4.28 -12.82
N ALA A 146 12.04 5.08 -12.30
CA ALA A 146 11.72 6.38 -12.87
C ALA A 146 12.89 7.35 -12.75
N VAL A 147 13.61 7.33 -11.63
CA VAL A 147 14.84 8.12 -11.43
C VAL A 147 15.94 7.66 -12.40
N VAL A 148 16.17 6.35 -12.52
CA VAL A 148 17.21 5.78 -13.40
C VAL A 148 16.90 6.06 -14.87
N VAL A 149 15.64 5.93 -15.30
CA VAL A 149 15.22 6.21 -16.67
C VAL A 149 15.28 7.72 -16.95
N ARG A 150 14.83 8.57 -16.02
CA ARG A 150 14.89 10.03 -16.17
C ARG A 150 16.32 10.55 -16.34
N ARG A 151 17.29 9.97 -15.63
CA ARG A 151 18.71 10.35 -15.78
C ARG A 151 19.29 9.98 -17.15
N GLN A 152 18.85 8.86 -17.74
CA GLN A 152 19.40 8.37 -19.00
C GLN A 152 18.65 8.90 -20.24
N ALA A 153 17.35 9.13 -20.14
CA ALA A 153 16.47 9.53 -21.25
C ALA A 153 15.93 10.96 -21.13
N GLY A 154 16.10 11.63 -19.99
CA GLY A 154 15.56 12.97 -19.72
C GLY A 154 14.06 13.01 -19.38
N ALA A 155 13.34 11.89 -19.50
CA ALA A 155 11.90 11.78 -19.24
C ALA A 155 11.57 10.49 -18.46
N GLY A 156 10.32 10.35 -17.97
CA GLY A 156 9.85 9.13 -17.29
C GLY A 156 9.39 9.28 -15.85
N SER A 157 9.07 10.49 -15.40
CA SER A 157 8.60 10.76 -14.04
C SER A 157 7.17 10.28 -13.75
N ALA A 158 6.37 9.90 -14.76
CA ALA A 158 4.98 9.54 -14.55
C ALA A 158 4.81 8.37 -13.57
N THR A 159 5.62 7.30 -13.69
CA THR A 159 5.51 6.15 -12.78
C THR A 159 5.95 6.47 -11.35
N LEU A 160 6.82 7.47 -11.16
CA LEU A 160 7.18 7.99 -9.85
C LEU A 160 5.99 8.69 -9.21
N TRP A 161 5.32 9.59 -9.95
CA TRP A 161 4.17 10.33 -9.43
C TRP A 161 3.01 9.42 -9.06
N ILE A 162 2.76 8.36 -9.84
CA ILE A 162 1.72 7.37 -9.53
C ILE A 162 2.05 6.63 -8.22
N ALA A 163 3.28 6.12 -8.09
CA ALA A 163 3.70 5.44 -6.88
C ALA A 163 3.60 6.36 -5.66
N LEU A 164 4.08 7.59 -5.77
CA LEU A 164 4.04 8.59 -4.70
C LEU A 164 2.60 8.97 -4.31
N ALA A 165 1.75 9.24 -5.30
CA ALA A 165 0.35 9.57 -5.07
C ALA A 165 -0.41 8.40 -4.43
N ALA A 166 -0.14 7.16 -4.88
CA ALA A 166 -0.73 5.97 -4.29
C ALA A 166 -0.28 5.76 -2.84
N THR A 167 1.01 5.95 -2.54
CA THR A 167 1.50 5.88 -1.16
C THR A 167 0.89 6.95 -0.28
N ALA A 168 0.81 8.19 -0.74
CA ALA A 168 0.14 9.26 -0.02
C ALA A 168 -1.35 8.95 0.21
N ALA A 169 -2.06 8.46 -0.81
CA ALA A 169 -3.45 8.03 -0.71
C ALA A 169 -3.63 6.88 0.29
N SER A 170 -2.70 5.90 0.34
CA SER A 170 -2.71 4.83 1.34
C SER A 170 -2.63 5.38 2.76
N LEU A 171 -1.75 6.34 3.00
CA LEU A 171 -1.59 6.95 4.33
C LEU A 171 -2.84 7.71 4.74
N LEU A 172 -3.38 8.54 3.84
CA LEU A 172 -4.61 9.29 4.07
C LEU A 172 -5.81 8.36 4.32
N LEU A 173 -5.91 7.28 3.54
CA LEU A 173 -6.93 6.25 3.72
C LEU A 173 -6.79 5.61 5.10
N SER A 174 -5.59 5.15 5.48
CA SER A 174 -5.35 4.52 6.78
C SER A 174 -5.71 5.45 7.94
N PHE A 175 -5.24 6.70 7.93
CA PHE A 175 -5.57 7.66 8.98
C PHE A 175 -7.06 7.99 9.01
N GLY A 176 -7.64 8.36 7.87
CA GLY A 176 -9.05 8.71 7.76
C GLY A 176 -9.96 7.58 8.23
N TRP A 177 -9.64 6.34 7.83
CA TRP A 177 -10.38 5.17 8.26
C TRP A 177 -10.22 4.89 9.75
N SER A 178 -9.01 4.98 10.31
CA SER A 178 -8.77 4.80 11.74
C SER A 178 -9.52 5.84 12.57
N PHE A 179 -9.46 7.12 12.20
CA PHE A 179 -10.22 8.17 12.87
C PHE A 179 -11.72 7.90 12.80
N TRP A 180 -12.25 7.64 11.60
CA TRP A 180 -13.66 7.32 11.43
C TRP A 180 -14.08 6.10 12.25
N LEU A 181 -13.26 5.04 12.26
CA LEU A 181 -13.55 3.81 13.00
C LEU A 181 -13.63 4.07 14.50
N ILE A 182 -12.73 4.89 15.05
CA ILE A 182 -12.77 5.30 16.45
C ILE A 182 -14.12 5.97 16.78
N PHE A 183 -14.56 6.93 15.95
CA PHE A 183 -15.86 7.58 16.13
C PHE A 183 -17.03 6.59 16.00
N ALA A 184 -16.99 5.70 15.02
CA ALA A 184 -18.01 4.68 14.84
C ALA A 184 -18.13 3.75 16.06
N VAL A 185 -17.00 3.37 16.66
CA VAL A 185 -16.98 2.58 17.91
C VAL A 185 -17.54 3.38 19.08
N PHE A 186 -17.15 4.65 19.23
CA PHE A 186 -17.71 5.51 20.27
C PHE A 186 -19.23 5.65 20.15
N ASP A 187 -19.76 5.79 18.93
CA ASP A 187 -21.20 5.85 18.69
C ASP A 187 -21.91 4.56 19.10
N VAL A 188 -21.33 3.39 18.79
CA VAL A 188 -21.86 2.10 19.23
C VAL A 188 -21.91 2.00 20.75
N MET A 189 -20.83 2.39 21.44
CA MET A 189 -20.76 2.37 22.91
C MET A 189 -21.76 3.36 23.54
N ARG A 190 -21.87 4.57 22.99
CA ARG A 190 -22.80 5.61 23.44
C ARG A 190 -24.25 5.15 23.28
N ALA A 191 -24.60 4.52 22.16
CA ALA A 191 -25.93 4.00 21.92
C ALA A 191 -26.35 2.96 22.98
N GLY A 192 -25.41 2.11 23.42
CA GLY A 192 -25.68 1.14 24.50
C GLY A 192 -25.76 1.73 25.91
N LEU A 193 -25.14 2.88 26.17
CA LEU A 193 -25.23 3.56 27.47
C LEU A 193 -26.53 4.38 27.58
N GLY A 194 -27.06 4.88 26.46
CA GLY A 194 -28.29 5.67 26.43
C GLY A 194 -29.57 4.90 26.72
N THR A 195 -29.54 3.57 26.74
CA THR A 195 -30.67 2.69 27.13
C THR A 195 -30.76 2.40 28.63
N ILE A 196 -29.79 2.89 29.43
CA ILE A 196 -29.68 2.60 30.87
C ILE A 196 -30.23 3.76 31.75
N ALA A 197 -30.62 4.88 31.13
CA ALA A 197 -31.23 6.04 31.79
C ALA A 197 -32.74 6.09 31.50
#